data_AF-A0A7V0JCS5-F1
#
_entry.id   AF-A0A7V0JCS5-F1
#
_cell.length_a   1.000
_cell.length_b   1.000
_cell.length_c   1.000
_cell.angle_alpha   90.00
_cell.angle_beta   90.00
_cell.angle_gamma   90.00
#
_symmetry.space_group_name_H-M   'P 1'
#
loop_
_entity.id
_entity.type
_entity.pdbx_description
1 polymer ?
#
loop_
_entity_poly.entity_id
_entity_poly.type
_entity_poly.pdbx_seq_one_letter_code
_entity_poly.pdbx_strand_id
1 'polypeptide(L)'
;MGFFEKLKRGLSKTRKTLIENTTAIFSGQAIDESLLEELEELLIMADVGPQAAVSITDALREKVKGGKIRNADALRPALKEEIKKILKQGNKVM
;
A
#
# COMPACT_ATOMS: atom_id res chain seq x y z
N MET A 1 13.31 -8.25 -25.20
CA MET A 1 12.79 -7.90 -23.85
C MET A 1 12.81 -6.38 -23.71
N GLY A 2 11.63 -5.75 -23.66
CA GLY A 2 11.53 -4.31 -23.45
C GLY A 2 11.91 -3.89 -22.02
N PHE A 3 12.25 -2.61 -21.84
CA PHE A 3 12.62 -2.01 -20.55
C PHE A 3 11.56 -2.26 -19.46
N PHE A 4 10.28 -2.10 -19.82
CA PHE A 4 9.16 -2.32 -18.91
C PHE A 4 9.06 -3.77 -18.39
N GLU A 5 9.32 -4.75 -19.25
CA GLU A 5 9.31 -6.17 -18.87
C GLU A 5 10.48 -6.52 -17.93
N LYS A 6 11.65 -5.89 -18.13
CA LYS A 6 12.79 -6.05 -17.20
C LYS A 6 12.47 -5.45 -15.82
N LEU A 7 11.88 -4.26 -15.78
CA LEU A 7 11.44 -3.62 -14.52
C LEU A 7 10.37 -4.44 -13.80
N LYS A 8 9.34 -4.89 -14.51
CA LYS A 8 8.26 -5.71 -13.95
C LYS A 8 8.80 -7.01 -13.35
N ARG A 9 9.79 -7.62 -14.01
CA ARG A 9 10.47 -8.82 -13.49
C ARG A 9 11.30 -8.53 -12.23
N GLY A 10 12.03 -7.41 -12.19
CA GLY A 10 12.78 -6.98 -11.01
C GLY A 10 11.89 -6.70 -9.80
N LEU A 11 10.72 -6.09 -10.04
CA LEU A 11 9.73 -5.77 -9.00
C LEU A 11 8.80 -6.94 -8.66
N SER A 12 8.98 -8.11 -9.28
CA SER A 12 8.10 -9.27 -9.07
C SER A 12 8.09 -9.72 -7.61
N LYS A 13 9.23 -9.64 -6.91
CA LYS A 13 9.36 -10.10 -5.51
C LYS A 13 8.64 -9.15 -4.56
N THR A 14 8.89 -7.85 -4.66
CA THR A 14 8.19 -6.79 -3.92
C THR A 14 6.69 -6.82 -4.19
N ARG A 15 6.29 -6.99 -5.46
CA ARG A 15 4.88 -7.15 -5.86
C ARG A 15 4.26 -8.38 -5.20
N LYS A 16 4.98 -9.50 -5.14
CA LYS A 16 4.48 -10.74 -4.55
C LYS A 16 4.31 -10.58 -3.04
N THR A 17 5.33 -10.11 -2.32
CA THR A 17 5.28 -9.86 -0.87
C THR A 17 4.19 -8.86 -0.50
N LEU A 18 4.11 -7.73 -1.21
CA LEU A 18 3.03 -6.77 -0.97
C LEU A 18 1.68 -7.40 -1.24
N ILE A 19 1.46 -8.07 -2.38
CA ILE A 19 0.15 -8.62 -2.75
C ILE A 19 -0.27 -9.80 -1.86
N GLU A 20 0.62 -10.73 -1.54
CA GLU A 20 0.30 -11.94 -0.79
C GLU A 20 0.00 -11.60 0.68
N ASN A 21 0.81 -10.77 1.32
CA ASN A 21 0.59 -10.34 2.71
C ASN A 21 -0.68 -9.49 2.82
N THR A 22 -0.88 -8.57 1.88
CA THR A 22 -2.12 -7.80 1.71
C THR A 22 -3.33 -8.72 1.54
N THR A 23 -3.29 -9.72 0.65
CA THR A 23 -4.46 -10.57 0.37
C THR A 23 -4.83 -11.46 1.56
N ALA A 24 -3.85 -11.93 2.34
CA ALA A 24 -4.08 -12.73 3.53
C ALA A 24 -4.69 -11.92 4.69
N ILE A 25 -4.19 -10.72 4.93
CA ILE A 25 -4.75 -9.79 5.96
C ILE A 25 -6.14 -9.32 5.55
N PHE A 26 -6.42 -9.23 4.24
CA PHE A 26 -7.65 -8.66 3.71
C PHE A 26 -8.76 -9.71 3.46
N SER A 27 -8.56 -11.00 3.73
CA SER A 27 -9.64 -11.98 3.58
C SER A 27 -10.57 -11.97 4.81
N GLY A 28 -11.67 -11.21 4.74
CA GLY A 28 -12.84 -11.40 5.62
C GLY A 28 -12.87 -10.61 6.94
N GLN A 29 -11.84 -9.84 7.27
CA GLN A 29 -11.86 -8.93 8.42
C GLN A 29 -12.43 -7.56 8.06
N ALA A 30 -13.15 -6.96 9.01
CA ALA A 30 -13.48 -5.53 8.95
C ALA A 30 -12.17 -4.74 8.91
N ILE A 31 -12.15 -3.63 8.19
CA ILE A 31 -10.98 -2.74 8.23
C ILE A 31 -11.02 -2.01 9.56
N ASP A 32 -10.27 -2.53 10.51
CA ASP A 32 -10.08 -1.97 11.83
C ASP A 32 -8.71 -1.31 11.96
N GLU A 33 -8.47 -0.73 13.13
CA GLU A 33 -7.23 -0.02 13.45
C GLU A 33 -6.02 -0.97 13.46
N SER A 34 -6.17 -2.18 13.99
CA SER A 34 -5.10 -3.18 14.04
C SER A 34 -4.59 -3.59 12.67
N LEU A 35 -5.49 -3.72 11.69
CA LEU A 35 -5.12 -4.04 10.32
C LEU A 35 -4.30 -2.92 9.66
N LEU A 36 -4.62 -1.66 9.97
CA LEU A 36 -3.87 -0.51 9.46
C LEU A 36 -2.49 -0.39 10.11
N GLU A 37 -2.35 -0.74 11.39
CA GLU A 37 -1.06 -0.85 12.08
C GLU A 37 -0.18 -1.96 11.48
N GLU A 38 -0.71 -3.17 11.27
CA GLU A 38 0.04 -4.26 10.64
C GLU A 38 0.49 -3.90 9.21
N LEU A 39 -0.37 -3.21 8.46
CA LEU A 39 -0.02 -2.69 7.15
C LEU A 39 1.12 -1.67 7.21
N GLU A 40 1.17 -0.83 8.24
CA GLU A 40 2.25 0.14 8.43
C GLU A 40 3.60 -0.56 8.63
N GLU A 41 3.63 -1.54 9.53
CA GLU A 41 4.83 -2.33 9.81
C GLU A 41 5.32 -3.06 8.55
N LEU A 42 4.40 -3.65 7.79
CA LEU A 42 4.71 -4.29 6.50
C LEU A 42 5.32 -3.32 5.50
N LEU A 43 4.80 -2.10 5.41
CA LEU A 43 5.34 -1.07 4.51
C LEU A 43 6.75 -0.66 4.94
N ILE A 44 7.00 -0.52 6.24
CA ILE A 44 8.34 -0.22 6.78
C ILE A 44 9.33 -1.33 6.40
N MET A 45 8.95 -2.60 6.62
CA MET A 45 9.78 -3.76 6.27
C MET A 45 10.02 -3.91 4.76
N ALA A 46 9.13 -3.34 3.93
CA ALA A 46 9.22 -3.39 2.47
C ALA A 46 10.09 -2.25 1.86
N ASP A 47 10.95 -1.61 2.66
CA ASP A 47 11.82 -0.49 2.26
C ASP A 47 11.05 0.77 1.79
N VAL A 48 9.79 0.95 2.20
CA VAL A 48 9.04 2.19 1.93
C VAL A 48 9.49 3.32 2.86
N GLY A 49 9.98 2.96 4.05
CA GLY A 49 10.44 3.89 5.08
C GLY A 49 9.31 4.40 5.99
N PRO A 50 9.64 4.79 7.24
CA PRO A 50 8.65 5.10 8.28
C PRO A 50 7.75 6.30 7.95
N GLN A 51 8.32 7.37 7.38
CA GLN A 51 7.56 8.59 7.05
C GLN A 51 6.50 8.32 5.98
N ALA A 52 6.86 7.58 4.93
CA ALA A 52 5.94 7.24 3.86
C ALA A 52 4.93 6.19 4.30
N ALA A 53 5.33 5.22 5.13
CA ALA A 53 4.41 4.24 5.72
C ALA A 53 3.30 4.92 6.53
N VAL A 54 3.66 5.78 7.51
CA VAL A 54 2.70 6.57 8.31
C VAL A 54 1.78 7.41 7.42
N SER A 55 2.35 8.13 6.44
CA SER A 55 1.55 8.96 5.54
C SER A 55 0.54 8.15 4.72
N ILE A 56 0.88 6.92 4.32
CA ILE A 56 -0.01 6.03 3.58
C ILE A 56 -1.11 5.52 4.51
N THR A 57 -0.76 5.00 5.68
CA THR A 57 -1.71 4.39 6.61
C THR A 57 -2.68 5.41 7.20
N ASP A 58 -2.23 6.63 7.51
CA ASP A 58 -3.11 7.74 7.91
C ASP A 58 -4.12 8.11 6.82
N ALA A 59 -3.68 8.20 5.57
CA ALA A 59 -4.57 8.51 4.46
C ALA A 59 -5.60 7.39 4.22
N LEU A 60 -5.25 6.14 4.49
CA LEU A 60 -6.18 5.00 4.45
C LEU A 60 -7.15 5.05 5.63
N ARG A 61 -6.67 5.32 6.85
CA ARG A 61 -7.46 5.49 8.07
C ARG A 61 -8.57 6.52 7.89
N GLU A 62 -8.24 7.68 7.34
CA GLU A 62 -9.23 8.74 7.07
C GLU A 62 -10.27 8.34 6.02
N LYS A 63 -9.88 7.54 5.02
CA LYS A 63 -10.82 7.01 4.02
C LYS A 63 -11.74 5.93 4.58
N VAL A 64 -11.26 5.12 5.52
CA VAL A 64 -12.07 4.13 6.24
C VAL A 64 -13.10 4.85 7.12
N LYS A 65 -12.66 5.81 7.95
CA LYS A 65 -13.55 6.65 8.76
C LYS A 65 -14.58 7.40 7.92
N GLY A 66 -14.17 7.92 6.77
CA GLY A 66 -15.05 8.59 5.80
C GLY A 66 -15.96 7.65 5.00
N GLY A 67 -15.93 6.34 5.27
CA GLY A 67 -16.78 5.33 4.62
C GLY A 67 -16.48 5.08 3.14
N LYS A 68 -15.34 5.55 2.63
CA LYS A 68 -14.88 5.36 1.24
C LYS A 68 -14.25 3.99 1.02
N ILE A 69 -13.73 3.39 2.09
CA ILE A 69 -13.20 2.02 2.09
C ILE A 69 -14.03 1.23 3.10
N ARG A 70 -14.80 0.26 2.60
CA ARG A 70 -15.76 -0.51 3.40
C ARG A 70 -15.41 -1.99 3.50
N ASN A 71 -14.51 -2.43 2.66
CA ASN A 71 -14.05 -3.80 2.60
C ASN A 71 -12.61 -3.86 2.09
N ALA A 72 -11.98 -4.98 2.39
CA ALA A 72 -10.69 -5.40 1.90
C ALA A 72 -10.47 -5.18 0.38
N ASP A 73 -11.49 -5.45 -0.43
CA ASP A 73 -11.44 -5.25 -1.87
C ASP A 73 -11.23 -3.79 -2.27
N ALA A 74 -11.74 -2.84 -1.46
CA ALA A 74 -11.55 -1.40 -1.64
C ALA A 74 -10.23 -0.88 -1.04
N LEU A 75 -9.61 -1.61 -0.10
CA LEU A 75 -8.39 -1.16 0.57
C LEU A 75 -7.17 -1.23 -0.36
N ARG A 76 -7.01 -2.34 -1.10
CA ARG A 76 -5.92 -2.51 -2.06
C ARG A 76 -5.87 -1.43 -3.16
N PRO A 77 -6.97 -1.07 -3.84
CA PRO A 77 -6.94 0.04 -4.79
C PRO A 77 -6.67 1.38 -4.10
N ALA A 78 -7.16 1.60 -2.88
CA ALA A 78 -6.87 2.81 -2.12
C ALA A 78 -5.37 2.94 -1.77
N LEU A 79 -4.74 1.85 -1.32
CA LEU A 79 -3.30 1.78 -1.03
C LEU A 79 -2.48 2.10 -2.28
N LYS A 80 -2.85 1.52 -3.42
CA LYS A 80 -2.20 1.79 -4.71
C LYS A 80 -2.29 3.27 -5.10
N GLU A 81 -3.42 3.91 -4.85
CA GLU A 81 -3.59 5.35 -5.13
C GLU A 81 -2.73 6.21 -4.21
N GLU A 82 -2.61 5.89 -2.92
CA GLU A 82 -1.72 6.63 -2.01
C GLU A 82 -0.25 6.48 -2.38
N ILE A 83 0.21 5.25 -2.69
CA ILE A 83 1.58 5.02 -3.18
C ILE A 83 1.85 5.83 -4.46
N LYS A 84 0.91 5.84 -5.41
CA LYS A 84 1.04 6.66 -6.63
C LYS A 84 1.17 8.15 -6.33
N LYS A 85 0.44 8.67 -5.35
CA LYS A 85 0.53 10.09 -4.96
C LYS A 85 1.91 10.42 -4.43
N ILE A 86 2.45 9.59 -3.54
CA ILE A 86 3.80 9.77 -2.99
C ILE A 86 4.84 9.74 -4.11
N LEU A 87 4.76 8.76 -5.01
CA LEU A 87 5.68 8.67 -6.16
C LEU A 87 5.57 9.89 -7.09
N LYS A 88 4.37 10.43 -7.31
CA LYS A 88 4.16 11.66 -8.10
C LYS A 88 4.68 12.91 -7.39
N GLN A 89 4.60 12.98 -6.06
CA GLN A 89 5.10 14.10 -5.26
C GLN A 89 6.61 14.10 -5.14
N GLY A 90 7.25 12.94 -4.94
CA GLY A 90 8.71 12.82 -4.98
C GLY A 90 9.29 13.29 -6.33
N ASN A 91 8.53 13.12 -7.41
CA ASN A 91 8.89 13.59 -8.75
C ASN A 91 8.76 15.12 -8.96
N LYS A 92 8.37 15.88 -7.93
CA LYS A 92 8.39 17.37 -7.93
C LYS A 92 9.61 17.95 -7.19
N VAL A 93 10.45 17.11 -6.56
CA VAL A 93 11.64 17.54 -5.80
C VAL A 93 12.94 17.20 -6.54
N MET A 94 12.85 16.97 -7.86
CA MET A 94 14.01 16.88 -8.75
C MET A 94 13.84 17.84 -9.92
#